data_AF-A0A2P4Y2B0-F1
#
_entry.id   AF-A0A2P4Y2B0-F1
#
_cell.length_a   1.000
_cell.length_b   1.000
_cell.length_c   1.000
_cell.angle_alpha   90.00
_cell.angle_beta   90.00
_cell.angle_gamma   90.00
#
_symmetry.space_group_name_H-M   'P 1'
#
loop_
_entity.id
_entity.type
_entity.pdbx_description
1 polymer ?
#
loop_
_entity_poly.entity_id
_entity_poly.type
_entity_poly.pdbx_seq_one_letter_code
_entity_poly.pdbx_strand_id
1 'polypeptide(L)'
;MVDPYRVSGILERYPVIMEDEFMSSRVAHSRCEYVRTGDFDYNFAEKLKRKNRNLNLRQRDEHPEGYTEEVMASFPGGSPHFTRLHAVCVAFCVALFVTLNITHMCRSPCGAVYRMAQYHSVTKKYNEWLDDLNWLESTKWSEICAHPELFDEGTDCADLMPDLVSTNHQQLAHDIVNVLSKDCMSSTVGLPSGEGMVNLVGMVARDRMLSDVILNFGIRCICDSIGSCYALDTFAPIIGCPTPQTPVSTYNYLVLSVHLRNIHWGLTIVDFANQTGAPTVTPYFYEPMCSTAYNSTMESIYKSTGTGFLKSWHDISMPYPVVRNGRWIDGPKQPDGTSCGVLVIAQVYSMLKNNMRFTRVIVTDDEITIMRLRIMWMIVTIPGKIQVGIKLL
;
A
#
# COMPACT_ATOMS: atom_id res chain seq x y z
N MET A 1 15.34 22.65 -27.94
CA MET A 1 15.49 22.77 -26.48
C MET A 1 14.11 22.70 -25.87
N VAL A 2 13.78 21.62 -25.19
CA VAL A 2 12.48 21.43 -24.52
C VAL A 2 12.76 21.56 -23.02
N ASP A 3 12.04 22.48 -22.39
CA ASP A 3 12.15 22.84 -20.98
C ASP A 3 11.73 21.64 -20.09
N PRO A 4 12.64 21.08 -19.27
CA PRO A 4 12.34 19.94 -18.40
C PRO A 4 11.43 20.27 -17.20
N TYR A 5 11.06 21.54 -17.00
CA TYR A 5 10.23 21.99 -15.87
C TYR A 5 8.76 22.23 -16.20
N ARG A 6 8.29 21.80 -17.38
CA ARG A 6 6.86 21.88 -17.71
C ARG A 6 6.07 20.86 -16.89
N VAL A 7 5.57 21.32 -15.73
CA VAL A 7 4.64 20.62 -14.84
C VAL A 7 3.49 19.97 -15.60
N SER A 8 3.02 20.58 -16.70
CA SER A 8 1.99 20.02 -17.57
C SER A 8 2.38 18.68 -18.22
N GLY A 9 3.65 18.50 -18.61
CA GLY A 9 4.14 17.26 -19.23
C GLY A 9 4.39 16.13 -18.23
N ILE A 10 4.54 16.47 -16.94
CA ILE A 10 4.58 15.52 -15.83
C ILE A 10 3.15 15.08 -15.47
N LEU A 11 2.22 16.03 -15.41
CA LEU A 11 0.79 15.77 -15.14
C LEU A 11 0.09 14.99 -16.25
N GLU A 12 0.47 15.18 -17.52
CA GLU A 12 -0.05 14.38 -18.65
C GLU A 12 0.41 12.92 -18.62
N ARG A 13 1.52 12.60 -17.94
CA ARG A 13 2.03 11.22 -17.79
C ARG A 13 1.49 10.51 -16.55
N TYR A 14 0.90 11.25 -15.61
CA TYR A 14 0.36 10.76 -14.34
C TYR A 14 -1.02 11.39 -14.06
N PRO A 15 -2.11 10.83 -14.59
CA PRO A 15 -3.42 11.15 -14.08
C PRO A 15 -3.53 10.52 -12.69
N VAL A 16 -3.48 11.37 -11.66
CA VAL A 16 -3.55 11.06 -10.22
C VAL A 16 -2.20 10.71 -9.59
N ILE A 17 -1.58 11.69 -8.94
CA ILE A 17 -1.14 11.70 -7.53
C ILE A 17 -0.63 13.13 -7.27
N MET A 18 -1.48 13.97 -6.70
CA MET A 18 -1.04 15.11 -5.88
C MET A 18 -1.58 14.88 -4.48
N GLU A 19 -1.06 13.84 -3.82
CA GLU A 19 -1.03 13.79 -2.36
C GLU A 19 0.28 14.47 -1.94
N ASP A 20 0.25 15.80 -1.92
CA ASP A 20 1.36 16.66 -1.55
C ASP A 20 1.59 16.60 -0.02
N GLU A 21 2.84 16.68 0.44
CA GLU A 21 3.22 16.90 1.85
C GLU A 21 2.58 18.18 2.41
N PHE A 22 2.26 19.15 1.54
CA PHE A 22 1.49 20.33 1.94
C PHE A 22 0.04 20.00 2.33
N MET A 23 -0.57 18.98 1.71
CA MET A 23 -1.93 18.50 1.99
C MET A 23 -1.96 17.56 3.20
N SER A 24 -0.90 16.77 3.43
CA SER A 24 -0.79 15.84 4.56
C SER A 24 -0.75 16.55 5.93
N SER A 25 -0.16 17.74 5.98
CA SER A 25 -0.08 18.57 7.20
C SER A 25 -1.43 19.17 7.68
N ARG A 26 -2.49 19.05 6.87
CA ARG A 26 -3.84 19.57 7.17
C ARG A 26 -4.95 18.53 7.01
N VAL A 27 -4.61 17.25 7.07
CA VAL A 27 -5.57 16.14 6.96
C VAL A 27 -6.51 16.13 8.15
N ALA A 28 -7.80 15.93 7.88
CA ALA A 28 -8.78 15.72 8.93
C ALA A 28 -8.47 14.40 9.66
N HIS A 29 -8.33 14.45 10.97
CA HIS A 29 -8.06 13.28 11.80
C HIS A 29 -9.39 12.61 12.17
N SER A 30 -9.52 11.30 11.96
CA SER A 30 -10.77 10.60 12.22
C SER A 30 -10.64 9.55 13.33
N ARG A 31 -11.20 9.78 14.52
CA ARG A 31 -11.13 8.80 15.62
C ARG A 31 -12.50 8.20 15.92
N CYS A 32 -12.53 6.90 16.26
CA CYS A 32 -13.72 6.26 16.80
C CYS A 32 -13.80 6.57 18.31
N GLU A 33 -14.85 7.28 18.73
CA GLU A 33 -15.06 7.67 20.12
C GLU A 33 -16.54 7.50 20.53
N TYR A 34 -16.78 7.37 21.84
CA TYR A 34 -18.13 7.44 22.39
C TYR A 34 -18.51 8.91 22.57
N VAL A 35 -19.55 9.35 21.86
CA VAL A 35 -19.97 10.76 21.84
C VAL A 35 -21.38 10.89 22.41
N ARG A 36 -21.65 11.93 23.21
CA ARG A 36 -23.00 12.19 23.71
C ARG A 36 -23.90 12.63 22.58
N THR A 37 -25.12 12.12 22.58
CA THR A 37 -26.16 12.43 21.59
C THR A 37 -26.54 13.93 21.50
N GLY A 38 -25.98 14.80 22.35
CA GLY A 38 -26.27 16.25 22.41
C GLY A 38 -25.18 17.16 21.85
N ASP A 39 -23.99 16.66 21.50
CA ASP A 39 -22.84 17.49 21.10
C ASP A 39 -22.79 17.78 19.57
N PHE A 40 -23.92 17.60 18.87
CA PHE A 40 -24.00 17.52 17.40
C PHE A 40 -23.93 18.83 16.62
N ASP A 41 -23.68 19.98 17.23
CA ASP A 41 -23.87 21.22 16.46
C ASP A 41 -22.72 21.54 15.49
N TYR A 42 -21.50 20.98 15.64
CA TYR A 42 -20.34 21.48 14.87
C TYR A 42 -19.23 20.47 14.47
N ASN A 43 -19.49 19.15 14.53
CA ASN A 43 -18.56 18.10 14.06
C ASN A 43 -19.21 17.23 12.95
N PHE A 44 -18.46 16.88 11.90
CA PHE A 44 -18.91 15.89 10.92
C PHE A 44 -18.77 14.50 11.55
N ALA A 45 -19.84 14.02 12.18
CA ALA A 45 -19.93 12.69 12.76
C ALA A 45 -20.74 11.78 11.82
N GLU A 46 -20.17 10.63 11.46
CA GLU A 46 -20.89 9.62 10.70
C GLU A 46 -21.27 8.46 11.63
N LYS A 47 -22.58 8.16 11.70
CA LYS A 47 -23.10 7.08 12.54
C LYS A 47 -22.67 5.73 11.99
N LEU A 48 -22.06 4.91 12.86
CA LEU A 48 -21.86 3.49 12.59
C LEU A 48 -23.25 2.84 12.45
N LYS A 49 -23.73 2.63 11.22
CA LYS A 49 -24.98 1.92 11.01
C LYS A 49 -24.77 0.46 11.40
N ARG A 50 -25.33 0.05 12.55
CA ARG A 50 -25.54 -1.35 12.94
C ARG A 50 -26.35 -2.07 11.85
N LYS A 51 -25.70 -2.59 10.82
CA LYS A 51 -26.32 -3.48 9.84
C LYS A 51 -25.85 -4.93 9.94
N ASN A 52 -24.80 -5.22 10.69
CA ASN A 52 -24.37 -6.60 10.94
C ASN A 52 -24.85 -7.08 12.31
N ARG A 53 -25.81 -8.01 12.30
CA ARG A 53 -26.38 -8.67 13.49
C ARG A 53 -25.37 -9.54 14.28
N ASN A 54 -24.12 -9.62 13.84
CA ASN A 54 -23.07 -10.45 14.45
C ASN A 54 -22.00 -9.67 15.23
N LEU A 55 -22.12 -8.34 15.39
CA LEU A 55 -21.29 -7.53 16.32
C LEU A 55 -21.50 -7.88 17.82
N ASN A 56 -22.25 -8.93 18.12
CA ASN A 56 -22.59 -9.37 19.47
C ASN A 56 -21.56 -10.36 20.01
N LEU A 57 -20.34 -9.89 20.24
CA LEU A 57 -19.42 -10.44 21.26
C LEU A 57 -18.29 -9.44 21.55
N ARG A 58 -18.61 -8.15 21.59
CA ARG A 58 -17.77 -7.20 22.33
C ARG A 58 -17.92 -7.53 23.81
N GLN A 59 -16.78 -7.81 24.47
CA GLN A 59 -16.69 -7.82 25.92
C GLN A 59 -17.30 -6.50 26.41
N ARG A 60 -18.43 -6.63 27.10
CA ARG A 60 -19.33 -5.53 27.44
C ARG A 60 -18.69 -4.74 28.59
N ASP A 61 -17.73 -3.88 28.28
CA ASP A 61 -17.40 -2.77 29.16
C ASP A 61 -18.65 -1.87 29.22
N GLU A 62 -19.02 -1.47 30.43
CA GLU A 62 -20.27 -0.77 30.76
C GLU A 62 -20.52 0.39 29.80
N HIS A 63 -21.57 0.28 28.99
CA HIS A 63 -22.02 1.33 28.10
C HIS A 63 -22.61 2.47 28.95
N PRO A 64 -22.03 3.69 28.97
CA PRO A 64 -22.67 4.80 29.66
C PRO A 64 -23.95 5.18 28.91
N GLU A 65 -25.09 5.18 29.61
CA GLU A 65 -26.40 5.56 29.03
C GLU A 65 -26.30 6.94 28.35
N GLY A 66 -26.71 7.02 27.08
CA GLY A 66 -26.78 8.27 26.31
C GLY A 66 -25.63 8.56 25.32
N TYR A 67 -24.72 7.61 25.10
CA TYR A 67 -23.60 7.72 24.16
C TYR A 67 -23.76 6.80 22.93
N THR A 68 -23.29 7.22 21.75
CA THR A 68 -23.17 6.38 20.55
C THR A 68 -21.70 6.26 20.13
N GLU A 69 -21.31 5.10 19.64
CA GLU A 69 -19.98 4.90 19.03
C GLU A 69 -20.02 5.46 17.60
N GLU A 70 -19.25 6.51 17.35
CA GLU A 70 -19.26 7.23 16.07
C GLU A 70 -17.84 7.53 15.60
N VAL A 71 -17.65 7.63 14.28
CA VAL A 71 -16.37 8.09 13.70
C VAL A 71 -16.44 9.62 13.63
N MET A 72 -15.59 10.29 14.41
CA MET A 72 -15.50 11.75 14.41
C MET A 72 -14.35 12.21 13.53
N ALA A 73 -14.62 13.06 12.54
CA ALA A 73 -13.57 13.74 11.76
C ALA A 73 -13.30 15.14 12.33
N SER A 74 -12.07 15.37 12.81
CA SER A 74 -11.58 16.64 13.34
C SER A 74 -10.71 17.36 12.31
N PHE A 75 -11.01 18.62 12.02
CA PHE A 75 -10.27 19.42 11.02
C PHE A 75 -9.34 20.41 11.73
N PRO A 76 -8.04 20.51 11.35
CA PRO A 76 -7.15 21.51 11.91
C PRO A 76 -7.60 22.93 11.51
N GLY A 77 -7.91 23.78 12.51
CA GLY A 77 -8.35 25.17 12.32
C GLY A 77 -9.68 25.57 12.98
N GLY A 78 -10.31 24.68 13.74
CA GLY A 78 -11.56 24.94 14.48
C GLY A 78 -12.83 24.84 13.62
N SER A 79 -13.96 24.56 14.27
CA SER A 79 -15.26 24.45 13.62
C SER A 79 -15.76 25.82 13.14
N PRO A 80 -16.24 25.94 11.89
CA PRO A 80 -16.78 27.20 11.41
C PRO A 80 -18.13 27.49 12.07
N HIS A 81 -18.28 28.66 12.67
CA HIS A 81 -19.60 29.22 13.01
C HIS A 81 -20.35 29.56 11.71
N PHE A 82 -21.11 28.61 11.18
CA PHE A 82 -22.05 28.89 10.09
C PHE A 82 -23.43 29.21 10.66
N THR A 83 -23.79 30.49 10.66
CA THR A 83 -25.19 30.91 10.72
C THR A 83 -25.89 30.45 9.44
N ARG A 84 -26.79 29.47 9.58
CA ARG A 84 -27.78 28.95 8.59
C ARG A 84 -27.65 29.53 7.17
N LEU A 85 -26.94 28.84 6.27
CA LEU A 85 -27.15 29.04 4.83
C LEU A 85 -28.18 28.02 4.32
N HIS A 86 -29.40 28.49 4.04
CA HIS A 86 -30.41 27.69 3.36
C HIS A 86 -29.92 27.29 1.94
N ALA A 87 -30.28 26.08 1.51
CA ALA A 87 -29.91 25.44 0.24
C ALA A 87 -30.15 26.27 -1.04
N VAL A 88 -30.90 27.37 -0.95
CA VAL A 88 -31.15 28.32 -2.05
C VAL A 88 -29.87 29.09 -2.46
N CYS A 89 -28.93 29.31 -1.54
CA CYS A 89 -27.71 30.07 -1.84
C CYS A 89 -26.68 29.31 -2.69
N VAL A 90 -26.61 27.98 -2.59
CA VAL A 90 -25.64 27.18 -3.37
C VAL A 90 -26.00 27.20 -4.86
N ALA A 91 -27.29 27.10 -5.19
CA ALA A 91 -27.76 27.23 -6.57
C ALA A 91 -27.53 28.65 -7.13
N PHE A 92 -27.72 29.68 -6.30
CA PHE A 92 -27.51 31.08 -6.70
C PHE A 92 -26.01 31.40 -6.90
N CYS A 93 -25.11 30.85 -6.08
CA CYS A 93 -23.67 31.04 -6.21
C CYS A 93 -23.09 30.35 -7.46
N VAL A 94 -23.59 29.16 -7.82
CA VAL A 94 -23.19 28.46 -9.06
C VAL A 94 -23.69 29.21 -10.30
N ALA A 95 -24.93 29.74 -10.27
CA ALA A 95 -25.47 30.55 -11.36
C ALA A 95 -24.74 31.90 -11.54
N LEU A 96 -24.37 32.57 -10.43
CA LEU A 96 -23.61 33.83 -10.49
C LEU A 96 -22.19 33.63 -11.04
N PHE A 97 -21.55 32.49 -10.75
CA PHE A 97 -20.20 32.16 -11.24
C PHE A 97 -20.14 31.99 -12.75
N VAL A 98 -21.25 31.58 -13.39
CA VAL A 98 -21.32 31.39 -14.85
C VAL A 98 -21.66 32.70 -15.59
N THR A 99 -22.26 33.70 -14.92
CA THR A 99 -22.76 34.92 -15.61
C THR A 99 -21.99 36.21 -15.31
N LEU A 100 -21.23 36.29 -14.22
CA LEU A 100 -20.58 37.54 -13.83
C LEU A 100 -19.07 37.34 -13.64
N ASN A 101 -18.30 37.74 -14.66
CA ASN A 101 -16.86 38.00 -14.59
C ASN A 101 -16.56 39.04 -13.50
N ILE A 102 -16.51 38.63 -12.23
CA ILE A 102 -16.18 39.49 -11.10
C ILE A 102 -14.86 39.04 -10.48
N THR A 103 -13.81 39.77 -10.83
CA THR A 103 -12.43 39.69 -10.35
C THR A 103 -12.24 40.18 -8.89
N HIS A 104 -13.27 40.20 -8.04
CA HIS A 104 -13.18 40.85 -6.72
C HIS A 104 -13.76 40.09 -5.51
N MET A 105 -13.83 38.75 -5.56
CA MET A 105 -14.13 37.91 -4.37
C MET A 105 -13.07 36.82 -4.10
N CYS A 106 -11.80 37.19 -4.15
CA CYS A 106 -10.70 36.29 -3.75
C CYS A 106 -10.49 36.35 -2.23
N ARG A 107 -11.22 35.51 -1.45
CA ARG A 107 -10.76 35.01 -0.13
C ARG A 107 -11.63 33.93 0.54
N SER A 108 -12.83 33.62 0.05
CA SER A 108 -13.76 32.68 0.71
C SER A 108 -14.21 31.42 -0.08
N PRO A 109 -14.17 31.37 -1.43
CA PRO A 109 -14.51 30.13 -2.15
C PRO A 109 -13.49 29.00 -1.95
N CYS A 110 -12.21 29.34 -1.76
CA CYS A 110 -11.14 28.35 -1.65
C CYS A 110 -11.27 27.48 -0.39
N GLY A 111 -11.68 28.04 0.75
CA GLY A 111 -11.83 27.31 2.00
C GLY A 111 -13.03 26.35 2.00
N ALA A 112 -14.13 26.73 1.35
CA ALA A 112 -15.30 25.85 1.22
C ALA A 112 -15.05 24.70 0.24
N VAL A 113 -14.46 24.99 -0.93
CA VAL A 113 -14.07 23.97 -1.91
C VAL A 113 -13.05 23.00 -1.33
N TYR A 114 -12.05 23.51 -0.61
CA TYR A 114 -11.07 22.69 0.09
C TYR A 114 -11.71 21.75 1.12
N ARG A 115 -12.59 22.27 1.98
CA ARG A 115 -13.29 21.45 2.98
C ARG A 115 -14.22 20.41 2.36
N MET A 116 -14.90 20.73 1.26
CA MET A 116 -15.69 19.74 0.51
C MET A 116 -14.80 18.64 -0.06
N ALA A 117 -13.66 18.99 -0.65
CA ALA A 117 -12.70 18.00 -1.15
C ALA A 117 -12.17 17.10 -0.02
N GLN A 118 -11.86 17.67 1.15
CA GLN A 118 -11.45 16.91 2.33
C GLN A 118 -12.56 15.98 2.84
N TYR A 119 -13.80 16.48 2.94
CA TYR A 119 -14.94 15.67 3.34
C TYR A 119 -15.15 14.50 2.38
N HIS A 120 -15.08 14.74 1.07
CA HIS A 120 -15.17 13.67 0.06
C HIS A 120 -14.02 12.67 0.18
N SER A 121 -12.78 13.12 0.43
CA SER A 121 -11.63 12.25 0.64
C SER A 121 -11.81 11.34 1.86
N VAL A 122 -12.23 11.91 3.00
CA VAL A 122 -12.52 11.15 4.23
C VAL A 122 -13.65 10.15 4.01
N THR A 123 -14.74 10.59 3.38
CA THR A 123 -15.90 9.72 3.09
C THR A 123 -15.49 8.56 2.17
N LYS A 124 -14.68 8.82 1.14
CA LYS A 124 -14.16 7.78 0.26
C LYS A 124 -13.33 6.77 1.07
N LYS A 125 -12.42 7.25 1.90
CA LYS A 125 -11.54 6.40 2.72
C LYS A 125 -12.33 5.58 3.76
N TYR A 126 -13.39 6.16 4.32
CA TYR A 126 -14.31 5.44 5.21
C TYR A 126 -15.04 4.30 4.50
N ASN A 127 -15.53 4.55 3.28
CA ASN A 127 -16.14 3.48 2.48
C ASN A 127 -15.13 2.38 2.13
N GLU A 128 -13.88 2.75 1.78
CA GLU A 128 -12.81 1.79 1.53
C GLU A 128 -12.50 0.95 2.78
N TRP A 129 -12.47 1.56 3.96
CA TRP A 129 -12.30 0.86 5.24
C TRP A 129 -13.44 -0.12 5.53
N LEU A 130 -14.70 0.32 5.33
CA LEU A 130 -15.86 -0.55 5.50
C LEU A 130 -15.85 -1.72 4.52
N ASP A 131 -15.50 -1.49 3.26
CA ASP A 131 -15.42 -2.54 2.25
C ASP A 131 -14.35 -3.57 2.60
N ASP A 132 -13.20 -3.12 3.09
CA ASP A 132 -12.09 -3.99 3.48
C ASP A 132 -12.44 -4.83 4.72
N LEU A 133 -13.07 -4.22 5.74
CA LEU A 133 -13.59 -4.95 6.90
C LEU A 133 -14.67 -5.96 6.48
N ASN A 134 -15.60 -5.55 5.63
CA ASN A 134 -16.65 -6.44 5.15
C ASN A 134 -16.05 -7.62 4.34
N TRP A 135 -15.01 -7.38 3.54
CA TRP A 135 -14.31 -8.47 2.85
C TRP A 135 -13.65 -9.45 3.83
N LEU A 136 -12.97 -8.95 4.88
CA LEU A 136 -12.38 -9.80 5.91
C LEU A 136 -13.42 -10.58 6.72
N GLU A 137 -14.57 -9.99 7.04
CA GLU A 137 -15.60 -10.62 7.88
C GLU A 137 -16.53 -11.56 7.09
N SER A 138 -16.85 -11.22 5.84
CA SER A 138 -17.83 -11.98 5.04
C SER A 138 -17.23 -13.12 4.24
N THR A 139 -15.91 -13.06 3.98
CA THR A 139 -15.19 -14.17 3.33
C THR A 139 -15.14 -15.36 4.28
N LYS A 140 -15.47 -16.54 3.76
CA LYS A 140 -15.46 -17.78 4.52
C LYS A 140 -14.09 -18.44 4.47
N TRP A 141 -13.13 -17.88 5.19
CA TRP A 141 -11.72 -18.29 5.14
C TRP A 141 -11.50 -19.76 5.46
N SER A 142 -12.28 -20.33 6.39
CA SER A 142 -12.21 -21.74 6.75
C SER A 142 -12.68 -22.70 5.63
N GLU A 143 -13.42 -22.21 4.63
CA GLU A 143 -13.88 -22.98 3.48
C GLU A 143 -12.88 -22.92 2.29
N ILE A 144 -11.91 -21.99 2.32
CA ILE A 144 -10.89 -21.86 1.27
C ILE A 144 -9.80 -22.90 1.50
N CYS A 145 -9.66 -23.85 0.57
CA CYS A 145 -8.67 -24.94 0.66
C CYS A 145 -7.29 -24.56 0.06
N ALA A 146 -7.17 -23.38 -0.54
CA ALA A 146 -5.93 -22.92 -1.16
C ALA A 146 -4.85 -22.65 -0.11
N HIS A 147 -3.65 -23.19 -0.34
CA HIS A 147 -2.49 -23.00 0.52
C HIS A 147 -1.26 -22.63 -0.33
N PRO A 148 -1.12 -21.36 -0.72
CA PRO A 148 0.11 -20.91 -1.35
C PRO A 148 1.24 -20.95 -0.32
N GLU A 149 2.44 -21.40 -0.70
CA GLU A 149 3.61 -21.49 0.22
C GLU A 149 4.13 -20.12 0.73
N LEU A 150 3.46 -19.03 0.33
CA LEU A 150 3.88 -17.66 0.55
C LEU A 150 3.60 -17.21 2.00
N PHE A 151 4.62 -16.79 2.74
CA PHE A 151 4.56 -16.34 4.14
C PHE A 151 4.14 -17.41 5.16
N ASP A 152 4.35 -18.69 4.89
CA ASP A 152 3.94 -19.75 5.82
C ASP A 152 4.58 -19.59 7.21
N GLU A 153 5.88 -19.30 7.29
CA GLU A 153 6.55 -19.06 8.59
C GLU A 153 5.99 -17.82 9.30
N GLY A 154 5.76 -16.71 8.59
CA GLY A 154 5.27 -15.46 9.16
C GLY A 154 3.78 -15.47 9.53
N THR A 155 3.07 -16.53 9.14
CA THR A 155 1.63 -16.71 9.39
C THR A 155 1.36 -17.97 10.21
N ASP A 156 2.41 -18.56 10.81
CA ASP A 156 2.35 -19.80 11.59
C ASP A 156 1.67 -20.97 10.85
N CYS A 157 1.81 -21.02 9.51
CA CYS A 157 1.23 -22.05 8.66
C CYS A 157 2.21 -23.17 8.25
N ALA A 158 3.52 -22.99 8.44
CA ALA A 158 4.56 -23.85 7.83
C ALA A 158 4.48 -25.34 8.22
N ASP A 159 4.03 -25.63 9.44
CA ASP A 159 3.94 -27.00 9.99
C ASP A 159 2.49 -27.44 10.28
N LEU A 160 1.50 -26.66 9.82
CA LEU A 160 0.10 -27.00 10.03
C LEU A 160 -0.35 -28.11 9.08
N MET A 161 -1.20 -29.00 9.60
CA MET A 161 -1.92 -29.93 8.75
C MET A 161 -2.87 -29.15 7.82
N PRO A 162 -3.11 -29.61 6.57
CA PRO A 162 -3.89 -28.85 5.58
C PRO A 162 -5.30 -28.44 6.05
N ASP A 163 -5.93 -29.24 6.90
CA ASP A 163 -7.23 -28.97 7.54
C ASP A 163 -7.18 -27.88 8.62
N LEU A 164 -6.01 -27.66 9.22
CA LEU A 164 -5.78 -26.59 10.21
C LEU A 164 -5.38 -25.26 9.54
N VAL A 165 -4.84 -25.30 8.32
CA VAL A 165 -4.43 -24.11 7.56
C VAL A 165 -5.61 -23.17 7.31
N SER A 166 -6.76 -23.68 6.87
CA SER A 166 -7.93 -22.84 6.58
C SER A 166 -8.52 -22.23 7.86
N THR A 167 -8.46 -22.96 8.97
CA THR A 167 -8.82 -22.43 10.31
C THR A 167 -7.88 -21.28 10.69
N ASN A 168 -6.59 -21.41 10.40
CA ASN A 168 -5.63 -20.34 10.64
C ASN A 168 -5.87 -19.11 9.75
N HIS A 169 -6.29 -19.28 8.49
CA HIS A 169 -6.70 -18.14 7.66
C HIS A 169 -7.86 -17.37 8.26
N GLN A 170 -8.85 -18.07 8.83
CA GLN A 170 -9.96 -17.43 9.55
C GLN A 170 -9.48 -16.65 10.78
N GLN A 171 -8.51 -17.18 11.52
CA GLN A 171 -7.90 -16.51 12.66
C GLN A 171 -7.12 -15.27 12.24
N LEU A 172 -6.29 -15.36 11.20
CA LEU A 172 -5.56 -14.21 10.63
C LEU A 172 -6.51 -13.08 10.21
N ALA A 173 -7.60 -13.42 9.52
CA ALA A 173 -8.60 -12.43 9.11
C ALA A 173 -9.23 -11.73 10.32
N HIS A 174 -9.59 -12.50 11.36
CA HIS A 174 -10.12 -11.95 12.60
C HIS A 174 -9.12 -11.01 13.30
N ASP A 175 -7.84 -11.36 13.31
CA ASP A 175 -6.81 -10.55 13.98
C ASP A 175 -6.49 -9.28 13.19
N ILE A 176 -6.50 -9.33 11.85
CA ILE A 176 -6.42 -8.13 11.01
C ILE A 176 -7.62 -7.20 11.26
N VAL A 177 -8.84 -7.75 11.34
CA VAL A 177 -10.04 -6.96 11.69
C VAL A 177 -9.87 -6.28 13.04
N ASN A 178 -9.32 -6.98 14.04
CA ASN A 178 -9.07 -6.42 15.36
C ASN A 178 -8.07 -5.27 15.34
N VAL A 179 -7.02 -5.36 14.52
CA VAL A 179 -6.07 -4.24 14.33
C VAL A 179 -6.77 -3.07 13.65
N LEU A 180 -7.37 -3.30 12.47
CA LEU A 180 -8.00 -2.26 11.67
C LEU A 180 -9.21 -1.58 12.35
N SER A 181 -9.89 -2.28 13.26
CA SER A 181 -11.02 -1.74 14.03
C SER A 181 -10.60 -0.89 15.22
N LYS A 182 -9.39 -1.12 15.76
CA LYS A 182 -8.85 -0.34 16.89
C LYS A 182 -8.08 0.90 16.43
N ASP A 183 -7.71 0.93 15.16
CA ASP A 183 -6.92 1.99 14.56
C ASP A 183 -7.77 3.12 13.94
N CYS A 184 -7.12 4.27 13.77
CA CYS A 184 -7.66 5.38 13.00
C CYS A 184 -7.63 5.02 11.50
N MET A 185 -8.59 5.49 10.70
CA MET A 185 -8.51 5.34 9.24
C MET A 185 -7.28 6.02 8.65
N SER A 186 -6.67 6.98 9.35
CA SER A 186 -5.39 7.60 8.99
C SER A 186 -4.18 6.97 9.68
N SER A 187 -4.35 5.90 10.47
CA SER A 187 -3.22 5.16 11.04
C SER A 187 -2.30 4.70 9.93
N THR A 188 -1.00 4.77 10.21
CA THR A 188 0.05 4.34 9.29
C THR A 188 0.97 3.36 9.97
N VAL A 189 1.42 2.38 9.21
CA VAL A 189 2.40 1.39 9.64
C VAL A 189 3.74 1.80 9.06
N GLY A 190 4.76 1.92 9.91
CA GLY A 190 6.12 2.23 9.49
C GLY A 190 7.04 1.01 9.53
N LEU A 191 8.08 1.00 8.70
CA LEU A 191 9.14 -0.01 8.81
C LEU A 191 9.99 0.22 10.08
N PRO A 192 10.61 -0.84 10.64
CA PRO A 192 11.49 -0.72 11.79
C PRO A 192 12.74 0.12 11.47
N SER A 193 13.18 0.08 10.21
CA SER A 193 14.25 0.92 9.67
C SER A 193 13.92 2.42 9.65
N GLY A 194 12.64 2.79 9.81
CA GLY A 194 12.14 4.16 9.68
C GLY A 194 11.94 4.61 8.22
N GLU A 195 12.28 3.75 7.24
CA GLU A 195 12.22 4.07 5.82
C GLU A 195 10.82 3.81 5.24
N GLY A 196 9.87 4.69 5.55
CA GLY A 196 8.56 4.72 4.92
C GLY A 196 7.42 4.31 5.83
N MET A 197 6.23 4.79 5.47
CA MET A 197 4.99 4.59 6.20
C MET A 197 3.85 4.36 5.22
N VAL A 198 2.95 3.45 5.54
CA VAL A 198 1.81 3.11 4.67
C VAL A 198 0.49 3.08 5.42
N ASN A 199 -0.57 3.44 4.72
CA ASN A 199 -1.93 3.21 5.14
C ASN A 199 -2.50 2.05 4.33
N LEU A 200 -3.03 1.03 5.01
CA LEU A 200 -3.50 -0.19 4.36
C LEU A 200 -4.91 -0.07 3.76
N VAL A 201 -5.71 0.89 4.24
CA VAL A 201 -7.13 1.02 3.92
C VAL A 201 -7.31 1.27 2.43
N GLY A 202 -8.04 0.37 1.77
CA GLY A 202 -8.37 0.43 0.35
C GLY A 202 -7.26 -0.05 -0.59
N MET A 203 -6.13 -0.52 -0.04
CA MET A 203 -4.89 -0.67 -0.83
C MET A 203 -4.43 -2.12 -1.04
N VAL A 204 -4.88 -3.08 -0.22
CA VAL A 204 -4.43 -4.49 -0.30
C VAL A 204 -5.58 -5.49 -0.42
N ALA A 205 -6.65 -5.29 0.35
CA ALA A 205 -7.80 -6.18 0.40
C ALA A 205 -8.55 -6.26 -0.95
N ARG A 206 -9.41 -7.28 -1.06
CA ARG A 206 -10.30 -7.49 -2.22
C ARG A 206 -9.53 -7.77 -3.51
N ASP A 207 -9.96 -7.19 -4.62
CA ASP A 207 -9.44 -7.38 -5.98
C ASP A 207 -8.64 -6.15 -6.49
N ARG A 208 -8.30 -5.23 -5.58
CA ARG A 208 -7.65 -3.96 -5.92
C ARG A 208 -6.22 -4.18 -6.40
N MET A 209 -5.82 -3.41 -7.39
CA MET A 209 -4.43 -3.37 -7.82
C MET A 209 -3.57 -2.67 -6.76
N LEU A 210 -2.41 -3.26 -6.43
CA LEU A 210 -1.50 -2.65 -5.47
C LEU A 210 -0.87 -1.39 -6.06
N SER A 211 -0.78 -0.34 -5.23
CA SER A 211 -0.05 0.87 -5.57
C SER A 211 1.46 0.68 -5.41
N ASP A 212 2.24 1.59 -6.01
CA ASP A 212 3.70 1.72 -5.84
C ASP A 212 4.08 1.72 -4.36
N VAL A 213 3.30 2.43 -3.53
CA VAL A 213 3.54 2.60 -2.10
C VAL A 213 3.43 1.27 -1.36
N ILE A 214 2.36 0.50 -1.59
CA ILE A 214 2.20 -0.82 -0.97
C ILE A 214 3.24 -1.81 -1.52
N LEU A 215 3.50 -1.78 -2.82
CA LEU A 215 4.46 -2.67 -3.46
C LEU A 215 5.87 -2.45 -2.90
N ASN A 216 6.34 -1.20 -2.88
CA ASN A 216 7.64 -0.82 -2.33
C ASN A 216 7.74 -1.20 -0.85
N PHE A 217 6.71 -0.87 -0.07
CA PHE A 217 6.67 -1.20 1.35
C PHE A 217 6.74 -2.72 1.57
N GLY A 218 5.91 -3.51 0.89
CA GLY A 218 5.90 -4.97 1.02
C GLY A 218 7.23 -5.62 0.64
N ILE A 219 7.89 -5.16 -0.42
CA ILE A 219 9.24 -5.64 -0.80
C ILE A 219 10.26 -5.31 0.29
N ARG A 220 10.21 -4.09 0.86
CA ARG A 220 11.09 -3.68 1.94
C ARG A 220 10.85 -4.48 3.23
N CYS A 221 9.60 -4.84 3.53
CA CYS A 221 9.28 -5.73 4.67
C CYS A 221 10.03 -7.06 4.56
N ILE A 222 10.03 -7.65 3.37
CA ILE A 222 10.72 -8.92 3.09
C ILE A 222 12.24 -8.71 3.19
N CYS A 223 12.77 -7.65 2.57
CA CYS A 223 14.21 -7.38 2.58
C CYS A 223 14.74 -7.11 3.99
N ASP A 224 14.03 -6.31 4.80
CA ASP A 224 14.37 -6.03 6.20
C ASP A 224 14.34 -7.31 7.05
N SER A 225 13.36 -8.20 6.82
CA SER A 225 13.28 -9.50 7.51
C SER A 225 14.45 -10.43 7.17
N ILE A 226 15.02 -10.32 5.95
CA ILE A 226 16.13 -11.16 5.50
C ILE A 226 17.49 -10.56 5.85
N GLY A 227 17.59 -9.24 5.90
CA GLY A 227 18.79 -8.49 6.30
C GLY A 227 19.95 -8.48 5.29
N SER A 228 19.96 -9.38 4.30
CA SER A 228 20.98 -9.47 3.25
C SER A 228 20.45 -9.13 1.86
N CYS A 229 19.38 -8.35 1.78
CA CYS A 229 18.75 -7.92 0.53
C CYS A 229 18.60 -6.40 0.50
N TYR A 230 18.88 -5.79 -0.65
CA TYR A 230 18.68 -4.36 -0.85
C TYR A 230 17.52 -4.11 -1.80
N ALA A 231 16.48 -3.45 -1.31
CA ALA A 231 15.34 -3.03 -2.13
C ALA A 231 15.63 -1.66 -2.75
N LEU A 232 15.69 -1.58 -4.08
CA LEU A 232 15.62 -0.31 -4.77
C LEU A 232 14.19 0.22 -4.75
N ASP A 233 14.09 1.54 -4.63
CA ASP A 233 12.81 2.22 -4.67
C ASP A 233 12.11 2.02 -6.03
N THR A 234 10.79 1.81 -6.02
CA THR A 234 9.95 1.67 -7.22
C THR A 234 10.12 2.83 -8.21
N PHE A 235 10.45 4.03 -7.71
CA PHE A 235 10.63 5.22 -8.52
C PHE A 235 12.05 5.40 -9.07
N ALA A 236 13.01 4.56 -8.67
CA ALA A 236 14.41 4.68 -9.07
C ALA A 236 14.65 4.77 -10.60
N PRO A 237 13.87 4.09 -11.47
CA PRO A 237 13.99 4.27 -12.92
C PRO A 237 13.65 5.68 -13.44
N ILE A 238 12.88 6.44 -12.66
CA ILE A 238 12.36 7.76 -13.03
C ILE A 238 13.19 8.87 -12.37
N ILE A 239 13.37 8.77 -11.05
CA ILE A 239 14.01 9.82 -10.25
C ILE A 239 15.51 9.61 -10.04
N GLY A 240 16.03 8.45 -10.46
CA GLY A 240 17.41 8.04 -10.24
C GLY A 240 17.57 7.19 -8.98
N CYS A 241 18.74 6.58 -8.85
CA CYS A 241 19.07 5.75 -7.69
C CYS A 241 19.80 6.57 -6.61
N PRO A 242 19.58 6.26 -5.32
CA PRO A 242 20.39 6.83 -4.26
C PRO A 242 21.84 6.36 -4.38
N THR A 243 22.77 7.09 -3.76
CA THR A 243 24.16 6.62 -3.60
C THR A 243 24.18 5.56 -2.49
N PRO A 244 24.66 4.33 -2.76
CA PRO A 244 24.77 3.30 -1.73
C PRO A 244 25.67 3.76 -0.57
N GLN A 245 25.25 3.49 0.67
CA GLN A 245 26.01 3.87 1.88
C GLN A 245 26.71 2.67 2.54
N THR A 246 26.35 1.46 2.14
CA THR A 246 26.87 0.20 2.69
C THR A 246 27.68 -0.55 1.63
N PRO A 247 28.63 -1.41 2.00
CA PRO A 247 29.37 -2.23 1.02
C PRO A 247 28.46 -3.25 0.33
N VAL A 248 28.65 -3.52 -0.96
CA VAL A 248 27.83 -4.53 -1.69
C VAL A 248 28.02 -5.94 -1.11
N SER A 249 29.17 -6.22 -0.51
CA SER A 249 29.50 -7.51 0.13
C SER A 249 28.63 -7.85 1.34
N THR A 250 27.86 -6.90 1.88
CA THR A 250 26.90 -7.18 2.97
C THR A 250 25.57 -7.73 2.45
N TYR A 251 25.37 -7.77 1.13
CA TYR A 251 24.13 -8.20 0.50
C TYR A 251 24.37 -9.41 -0.40
N ASN A 252 23.35 -10.25 -0.49
CA ASN A 252 23.25 -11.37 -1.42
C ASN A 252 22.35 -11.01 -2.62
N TYR A 253 21.44 -10.06 -2.45
CA TYR A 253 20.46 -9.72 -3.47
C TYR A 253 20.21 -8.22 -3.60
N LEU A 254 19.93 -7.77 -4.82
CA LEU A 254 19.29 -6.50 -5.13
C LEU A 254 17.91 -6.77 -5.71
N VAL A 255 16.88 -6.10 -5.19
CA VAL A 255 15.49 -6.23 -5.64
C VAL A 255 15.05 -4.93 -6.27
N LEU A 256 14.51 -5.00 -7.48
CA LEU A 256 13.98 -3.86 -8.23
C LEU A 256 12.60 -4.21 -8.79
N SER A 257 11.55 -3.61 -8.23
CA SER A 257 10.24 -3.60 -8.88
C SER A 257 10.26 -2.64 -10.08
N VAL A 258 9.48 -2.99 -11.10
CA VAL A 258 9.46 -2.27 -12.37
C VAL A 258 8.03 -1.86 -12.68
N HIS A 259 7.77 -0.56 -12.72
CA HIS A 259 6.49 -0.05 -13.22
C HIS A 259 6.46 -0.15 -14.75
N LEU A 260 5.68 -1.09 -15.27
CA LEU A 260 5.44 -1.29 -16.68
C LEU A 260 4.24 -0.42 -17.13
N ARG A 261 4.03 -0.26 -18.44
CA ARG A 261 3.03 0.69 -18.97
C ARG A 261 1.65 0.54 -18.31
N ASN A 262 1.01 1.69 -18.08
CA ASN A 262 -0.27 1.87 -17.38
C ASN A 262 -0.15 1.70 -15.87
N ILE A 263 -0.43 0.49 -15.40
CA ILE A 263 -0.62 0.14 -13.98
C ILE A 263 -0.01 -1.23 -13.66
N HIS A 264 0.82 -1.76 -14.57
CA HIS A 264 1.28 -3.14 -14.52
C HIS A 264 2.66 -3.24 -13.88
N TRP A 265 2.89 -4.30 -13.10
CA TRP A 265 4.12 -4.46 -12.32
C TRP A 265 4.97 -5.62 -12.83
N GLY A 266 6.27 -5.40 -12.94
CA GLY A 266 7.29 -6.42 -13.14
C GLY A 266 8.33 -6.42 -12.02
N LEU A 267 9.24 -7.38 -12.05
CA LEU A 267 10.25 -7.57 -11.03
C LEU A 267 11.59 -7.97 -11.64
N THR A 268 12.67 -7.36 -11.16
CA THR A 268 14.04 -7.79 -11.39
C THR A 268 14.69 -8.10 -10.05
N ILE A 269 15.17 -9.32 -9.85
CA ILE A 269 16.01 -9.69 -8.68
C ILE A 269 17.39 -10.03 -9.19
N VAL A 270 18.41 -9.44 -8.59
CA VAL A 270 19.80 -9.66 -8.96
C VAL A 270 20.46 -10.45 -7.84
N ASP A 271 20.97 -11.62 -8.17
CA ASP A 271 21.71 -12.50 -7.26
C ASP A 271 23.21 -12.21 -7.35
N PHE A 272 23.82 -11.99 -6.18
CA PHE A 272 25.26 -11.81 -5.98
C PHE A 272 25.89 -13.14 -5.53
N ALA A 273 26.27 -13.96 -6.51
CA ALA A 273 26.98 -15.20 -6.22
C ALA A 273 28.45 -14.89 -5.93
N ASN A 274 28.79 -14.85 -4.64
CA ASN A 274 30.15 -14.67 -4.12
C ASN A 274 30.86 -15.99 -3.75
N GLN A 275 30.33 -17.15 -4.15
CA GLN A 275 30.87 -18.46 -3.73
C GLN A 275 31.88 -19.06 -4.73
N THR A 276 33.03 -19.49 -4.16
CA THR A 276 34.12 -20.31 -4.74
C THR A 276 34.36 -20.15 -6.24
N GLY A 277 34.62 -18.92 -6.68
CA GLY A 277 34.88 -18.57 -8.07
C GLY A 277 35.06 -17.06 -8.25
N ALA A 278 35.12 -16.61 -9.50
CA ALA A 278 35.03 -15.18 -9.79
C ALA A 278 33.64 -14.66 -9.38
N PRO A 279 33.53 -13.57 -8.61
CA PRO A 279 32.25 -12.97 -8.22
C PRO A 279 31.37 -12.75 -9.45
N THR A 280 30.09 -13.13 -9.35
CA THR A 280 29.14 -12.97 -10.46
C THR A 280 27.83 -12.33 -10.05
N VAL A 281 27.22 -11.64 -11.01
CA VAL A 281 25.91 -11.01 -10.90
C VAL A 281 24.96 -11.68 -11.88
N THR A 282 23.84 -12.22 -11.40
CA THR A 282 22.82 -12.85 -12.25
C THR A 282 21.47 -12.15 -12.08
N PRO A 283 20.95 -11.43 -13.10
CA PRO A 283 19.62 -10.85 -13.05
C PRO A 283 18.55 -11.90 -13.38
N TYR A 284 17.49 -11.92 -12.60
CA TYR A 284 16.27 -12.69 -12.79
C TYR A 284 15.12 -11.73 -13.07
N PHE A 285 14.41 -11.95 -14.16
CA PHE A 285 13.27 -11.14 -14.60
C PHE A 285 11.98 -11.91 -14.40
N TYR A 286 10.97 -11.25 -13.85
CA TYR A 286 9.65 -11.81 -13.68
C TYR A 286 8.58 -10.79 -14.07
N GLU A 287 7.60 -11.27 -14.81
CA GLU A 287 6.49 -10.49 -15.34
C GLU A 287 5.21 -11.32 -15.15
N PRO A 288 4.29 -10.91 -14.26
CA PRO A 288 3.11 -11.71 -13.86
C PRO A 288 2.13 -12.10 -14.97
N MET A 289 2.07 -11.41 -16.11
CA MET A 289 1.29 -11.84 -17.29
C MET A 289 2.01 -12.94 -18.10
N CYS A 290 3.28 -13.21 -17.78
CA CYS A 290 4.20 -14.09 -18.52
C CYS A 290 4.20 -13.78 -20.02
N SER A 291 4.14 -12.49 -20.36
CA SER A 291 4.10 -11.99 -21.72
C SER A 291 5.46 -11.50 -22.15
N THR A 292 5.93 -11.98 -23.31
CA THR A 292 7.19 -11.52 -23.89
C THR A 292 7.14 -10.07 -24.37
N ALA A 293 5.95 -9.44 -24.40
CA ALA A 293 5.75 -8.06 -24.83
C ALA A 293 6.49 -7.04 -23.95
N TYR A 294 6.77 -7.39 -22.68
CA TYR A 294 7.46 -6.51 -21.75
C TYR A 294 8.97 -6.79 -21.63
N ASN A 295 9.48 -7.84 -22.30
CA ASN A 295 10.88 -8.27 -22.13
C ASN A 295 11.88 -7.16 -22.42
N SER A 296 11.73 -6.49 -23.57
CA SER A 296 12.61 -5.38 -23.95
C SER A 296 12.55 -4.22 -22.95
N THR A 297 11.38 -3.98 -22.35
CA THR A 297 11.19 -2.89 -21.37
C THR A 297 11.88 -3.23 -20.05
N MET A 298 11.66 -4.44 -19.54
CA MET A 298 12.31 -4.96 -18.33
C MET A 298 13.84 -4.95 -18.46
N GLU A 299 14.36 -5.51 -19.54
CA GLU A 299 15.80 -5.55 -19.80
C GLU A 299 16.40 -4.15 -19.98
N SER A 300 15.68 -3.25 -20.65
CA SER A 300 16.10 -1.85 -20.80
C SER A 300 16.18 -1.13 -19.46
N ILE A 301 15.18 -1.30 -18.59
CA ILE A 301 15.14 -0.66 -17.27
C ILE A 301 16.25 -1.21 -16.38
N TYR A 302 16.46 -2.52 -16.37
CA TYR A 302 17.60 -3.11 -15.67
C TYR A 302 18.93 -2.55 -16.19
N LYS A 303 19.09 -2.44 -17.51
CA LYS A 303 20.32 -1.89 -18.11
C LYS A 303 20.52 -0.42 -17.74
N SER A 304 19.48 0.42 -17.80
CA SER A 304 19.62 1.85 -17.50
C SER A 304 19.79 2.15 -16.01
N THR A 305 19.10 1.40 -15.16
CA THR A 305 18.96 1.72 -13.72
C THR A 305 19.75 0.73 -12.88
N GLY A 306 19.42 -0.57 -12.98
CA GLY A 306 20.04 -1.62 -12.20
C GLY A 306 21.56 -1.71 -12.41
N THR A 307 22.03 -1.74 -13.65
CA THR A 307 23.49 -1.86 -13.91
C THR A 307 24.26 -0.61 -13.51
N GLY A 308 23.67 0.58 -13.69
CA GLY A 308 24.28 1.84 -13.27
C GLY A 308 24.46 1.89 -11.75
N PHE A 309 23.40 1.56 -11.01
CA PHE A 309 23.45 1.48 -9.56
C PHE A 309 24.47 0.44 -9.07
N LEU A 310 24.44 -0.77 -9.63
CA LEU A 310 25.37 -1.84 -9.23
C LEU A 310 26.83 -1.45 -9.48
N LYS A 311 27.16 -0.79 -10.60
CA LYS A 311 28.53 -0.32 -10.86
C LYS A 311 28.98 0.69 -9.81
N SER A 312 28.18 1.72 -9.57
CA SER A 312 28.47 2.73 -8.54
C SER A 312 28.61 2.10 -7.16
N TRP A 313 27.85 1.05 -6.86
CA TRP A 313 27.91 0.33 -5.60
C TRP A 313 29.17 -0.51 -5.44
N HIS A 314 29.56 -1.21 -6.51
CA HIS A 314 30.81 -1.95 -6.56
C HIS A 314 32.02 -1.01 -6.45
N ASP A 315 32.03 0.12 -7.16
CA ASP A 315 33.12 1.10 -7.09
C ASP A 315 33.43 1.60 -5.67
N ILE A 316 32.46 1.55 -4.75
CA ILE A 316 32.64 1.89 -3.33
C ILE A 316 33.43 0.81 -2.56
N SER A 317 33.27 -0.47 -2.91
CA SER A 317 33.66 -1.57 -2.01
C SER A 317 34.48 -2.69 -2.66
N MET A 318 34.25 -3.02 -3.93
CA MET A 318 34.97 -4.08 -4.63
C MET A 318 34.78 -4.00 -6.15
N PRO A 319 35.72 -4.51 -6.98
CA PRO A 319 35.59 -4.49 -8.43
C PRO A 319 34.25 -5.06 -8.94
N TYR A 320 33.77 -4.51 -10.05
CA TYR A 320 32.51 -4.95 -10.67
C TYR A 320 32.62 -6.40 -11.19
N PRO A 321 31.69 -7.30 -10.79
CA PRO A 321 31.76 -8.73 -11.09
C PRO A 321 31.38 -9.08 -12.52
N VAL A 322 31.57 -10.35 -12.90
CA VAL A 322 31.12 -10.86 -14.19
C VAL A 322 29.59 -10.96 -14.20
N VAL A 323 28.96 -10.27 -15.13
CA VAL A 323 27.49 -10.32 -15.31
C VAL A 323 27.14 -11.57 -16.14
N ARG A 324 26.32 -12.46 -15.56
CA ARG A 324 25.75 -13.63 -16.25
C ARG A 324 24.55 -13.22 -17.10
N ASN A 325 24.19 -14.08 -18.05
CA ASN A 325 22.97 -13.89 -18.83
C ASN A 325 21.75 -13.83 -17.90
N GLY A 326 20.85 -12.90 -18.19
CA GLY A 326 19.61 -12.78 -17.45
C GLY A 326 18.71 -13.99 -17.62
N ARG A 327 18.00 -14.34 -16.56
CA ARG A 327 17.10 -15.50 -16.51
C ARG A 327 15.67 -15.01 -16.38
N TRP A 328 14.80 -15.53 -17.23
CA TRP A 328 13.36 -15.26 -17.13
C TRP A 328 12.73 -16.30 -16.21
N ILE A 329 11.88 -15.81 -15.30
CA ILE A 329 11.02 -16.63 -14.46
C ILE A 329 9.70 -16.78 -15.22
N ASP A 330 9.41 -18.00 -15.63
CA ASP A 330 8.30 -18.30 -16.55
C ASP A 330 6.92 -18.35 -15.88
N GLY A 331 6.87 -18.25 -14.54
CA GLY A 331 5.62 -18.29 -13.80
C GLY A 331 5.78 -18.04 -12.30
N PRO A 332 4.65 -17.89 -11.59
CA PRO A 332 3.31 -18.16 -12.10
C PRO A 332 2.64 -17.00 -12.85
N LYS A 333 1.72 -17.34 -13.74
CA LYS A 333 0.89 -16.32 -14.41
C LYS A 333 -0.25 -15.86 -13.50
N GLN A 334 -0.53 -14.56 -13.45
CA GLN A 334 -1.70 -14.03 -12.77
C GLN A 334 -3.00 -14.53 -13.43
N PRO A 335 -4.01 -14.90 -12.63
CA PRO A 335 -5.31 -15.33 -13.16
C PRO A 335 -6.15 -14.17 -13.69
N ASP A 336 -5.83 -12.95 -13.26
CA ASP A 336 -6.65 -11.75 -13.45
C ASP A 336 -5.85 -10.58 -14.07
N GLY A 337 -6.46 -9.39 -14.09
CA GLY A 337 -5.84 -8.14 -14.56
C GLY A 337 -5.30 -7.22 -13.46
N THR A 338 -5.34 -7.62 -12.18
CA THR A 338 -5.10 -6.73 -11.03
C THR A 338 -4.09 -7.24 -10.01
N SER A 339 -3.69 -8.51 -10.08
CA SER A 339 -2.88 -9.18 -9.06
C SER A 339 -1.38 -9.20 -9.35
N CYS A 340 -0.92 -8.47 -10.37
CA CYS A 340 0.49 -8.36 -10.71
C CYS A 340 1.36 -7.92 -9.53
N GLY A 341 0.92 -6.92 -8.76
CA GLY A 341 1.64 -6.48 -7.56
C GLY A 341 1.70 -7.55 -6.46
N VAL A 342 0.61 -8.30 -6.25
CA VAL A 342 0.56 -9.43 -5.29
C VAL A 342 1.58 -10.50 -5.69
N LEU A 343 1.60 -10.86 -6.98
CA LEU A 343 2.55 -11.86 -7.48
C LEU A 343 4.00 -11.37 -7.47
N VAL A 344 4.26 -10.07 -7.67
CA VAL A 344 5.61 -9.52 -7.49
C VAL A 344 6.09 -9.69 -6.05
N ILE A 345 5.27 -9.32 -5.06
CA ILE A 345 5.61 -9.52 -3.64
C ILE A 345 5.83 -11.01 -3.34
N ALA A 346 4.96 -11.87 -3.87
CA ALA A 346 5.07 -13.31 -3.71
C ALA A 346 6.38 -13.87 -4.27
N GLN A 347 6.77 -13.43 -5.47
CA GLN A 347 7.99 -13.86 -6.13
C GLN A 347 9.24 -13.39 -5.38
N VAL A 348 9.24 -12.16 -4.85
CA VAL A 348 10.31 -11.65 -3.99
C VAL A 348 10.49 -12.55 -2.77
N TYR A 349 9.41 -12.83 -2.04
CA TYR A 349 9.49 -13.73 -0.89
C TYR A 349 10.02 -15.12 -1.28
N SER A 350 9.48 -15.71 -2.34
CA SER A 350 9.87 -17.06 -2.75
C SER A 350 11.34 -17.16 -3.17
N MET A 351 11.84 -16.19 -3.92
CA MET A 351 13.23 -16.23 -4.37
C MET A 351 14.19 -16.03 -3.20
N LEU A 352 13.89 -15.09 -2.30
CA LEU A 352 14.81 -14.73 -1.21
C LEU A 352 14.76 -15.69 0.00
N LYS A 353 13.61 -16.31 0.30
CA LYS A 353 13.45 -17.28 1.40
C LYS A 353 13.47 -18.74 0.94
N ASN A 354 12.77 -19.06 -0.15
CA ASN A 354 12.41 -20.43 -0.51
C ASN A 354 13.12 -20.93 -1.79
N ASN A 355 14.17 -20.23 -2.25
CA ASN A 355 15.02 -20.63 -3.38
C ASN A 355 14.23 -20.99 -4.67
N MET A 356 13.30 -20.10 -5.07
CA MET A 356 12.50 -20.22 -6.31
C MET A 356 11.46 -21.36 -6.34
N ARG A 357 10.90 -21.77 -5.19
CA ARG A 357 9.83 -22.79 -5.17
C ARG A 357 8.49 -22.31 -5.76
N PHE A 358 8.28 -20.99 -5.87
CA PHE A 358 7.08 -20.41 -6.48
C PHE A 358 7.22 -20.36 -8.00
N THR A 359 7.18 -21.53 -8.64
CA THR A 359 7.34 -21.73 -10.09
C THR A 359 6.15 -22.47 -10.71
N ARG A 360 5.01 -22.50 -10.01
CA ARG A 360 3.76 -23.06 -10.55
C ARG A 360 3.41 -22.36 -11.86
N VAL A 361 2.72 -23.04 -12.77
CA VAL A 361 2.35 -22.46 -14.07
C VAL A 361 1.19 -21.46 -13.92
N ILE A 362 0.26 -21.71 -12.99
CA ILE A 362 -0.98 -20.93 -12.81
C ILE A 362 -1.23 -20.73 -11.31
N VAL A 363 -1.67 -19.53 -10.93
CA VAL A 363 -2.26 -19.23 -9.61
C VAL A 363 -3.78 -19.11 -9.74
N THR A 364 -4.53 -19.59 -8.77
CA THR A 364 -5.99 -19.48 -8.67
C THR A 364 -6.44 -18.20 -7.94
N ASP A 365 -7.70 -17.80 -8.13
CA ASP A 365 -8.29 -16.65 -7.42
C ASP A 365 -8.29 -16.85 -5.89
N ASP A 366 -8.50 -18.08 -5.43
CA ASP A 366 -8.41 -18.45 -4.01
C ASP A 366 -6.98 -18.28 -3.48
N GLU A 367 -5.97 -18.72 -4.23
CA GLU A 367 -4.57 -18.51 -3.85
C GLU A 367 -4.22 -17.02 -3.79
N ILE A 368 -4.68 -16.19 -4.75
CA ILE A 368 -4.52 -14.74 -4.70
C ILE A 368 -5.20 -14.14 -3.46
N THR A 369 -6.41 -14.58 -3.16
CA THR A 369 -7.18 -14.14 -1.99
C THR A 369 -6.43 -14.41 -0.69
N ILE A 370 -5.85 -15.61 -0.54
CA ILE A 370 -5.00 -15.95 0.61
C ILE A 370 -3.69 -15.16 0.60
N MET A 371 -3.04 -14.96 -0.55
CA MET A 371 -1.82 -14.14 -0.62
C MET A 371 -2.08 -12.71 -0.15
N ARG A 372 -3.21 -12.10 -0.52
CA ARG A 372 -3.60 -10.76 -0.06
C ARG A 372 -3.80 -10.73 1.45
N LEU A 373 -4.52 -11.71 2.01
CA LEU A 373 -4.68 -11.85 3.46
C LEU A 373 -3.31 -11.90 4.17
N ARG A 374 -2.39 -12.71 3.65
CA ARG A 374 -1.06 -12.88 4.25
C ARG A 374 -0.16 -11.66 4.07
N ILE A 375 -0.26 -10.94 2.95
CA ILE A 375 0.42 -9.65 2.77
C ILE A 375 -0.12 -8.61 3.76
N MET A 376 -1.44 -8.55 3.96
CA MET A 376 -2.04 -7.66 4.98
C MET A 376 -1.50 -8.01 6.37
N TRP A 377 -1.50 -9.31 6.73
CA TRP A 377 -0.93 -9.78 7.99
C TRP A 377 0.51 -9.34 8.15
N MET A 378 1.36 -9.66 7.16
CA MET A 378 2.77 -9.28 7.14
C MET A 378 2.94 -7.80 7.42
N ILE A 379 2.14 -6.92 6.82
CA ILE A 379 2.24 -5.47 7.03
C ILE A 379 1.78 -5.07 8.44
N VAL A 380 0.64 -5.57 8.93
CA VAL A 380 0.14 -5.15 10.26
C VAL A 380 0.97 -5.69 11.43
N THR A 381 1.72 -6.77 11.24
CA THR A 381 2.54 -7.39 12.29
C THR A 381 4.02 -7.06 12.23
N ILE A 382 4.44 -6.18 11.31
CA ILE A 382 5.83 -5.71 11.30
C ILE A 382 6.16 -5.14 12.68
N PRO A 383 7.33 -5.46 13.26
CA PRO A 383 7.81 -4.86 14.51
C PRO A 383 8.21 -3.39 14.28
N GLY A 384 7.25 -2.56 13.90
CA GLY A 384 7.33 -1.10 13.74
C GLY A 384 6.21 -0.44 14.52
N LYS A 385 6.41 0.79 14.99
CA LYS A 385 5.36 1.53 15.72
C LYS A 385 4.20 1.82 14.76
N ILE A 386 3.01 1.31 15.04
CA ILE A 386 1.78 1.92 14.52
C ILE A 386 1.75 3.33 15.07
N GLN A 387 2.00 4.31 14.19
CA GLN A 387 1.86 5.71 14.58
C GLN A 387 0.38 6.05 14.43
N VAL A 388 -0.33 5.98 15.55
CA VAL A 388 -1.62 6.64 15.69
C VAL A 388 -1.36 8.13 15.54
N GLY A 389 -2.02 8.78 14.58
CA GLY A 389 -1.93 10.22 14.37
C GLY A 389 -2.01 10.96 15.71
N ILE A 390 -1.01 11.81 15.96
CA ILE A 390 -0.70 12.45 17.24
C ILE A 390 -1.96 13.00 17.93
N LYS A 391 -2.17 12.59 19.20
CA LYS A 391 -2.99 13.32 20.18
C LYS A 391 -2.34 14.69 20.40
N LEU A 392 -2.90 15.74 19.82
CA LEU A 392 -2.70 17.09 20.35
C LEU A 392 -3.77 17.30 21.42
N LEU A 393 -3.30 17.45 22.65
CA LEU A 393 -4.06 17.92 23.82
C LEU A 393 -4.72 19.28 23.55
#